data_AF-A0ABD2R7V4-F1
#
_entry.id   AF-A0ABD2R7V4-F1
#
_cell.length_a   1.000
_cell.length_b   1.000
_cell.length_c   1.000
_cell.angle_alpha   90.00
_cell.angle_beta   90.00
_cell.angle_gamma   90.00
#
_symmetry.space_group_name_H-M   'P 1'
#
loop_
_entity.id
_entity.type
_entity.pdbx_description
1 polymer ?
#
loop_
_entity_poly.entity_id
_entity_poly.type
_entity_poly.pdbx_seq_one_letter_code
_entity_poly.pdbx_strand_id
1 'polypeptide(L)'
;MGWLLTQSLDGEEVNLFNPFSDTKIHLPNQFALRALQNPDDLIEGHEFYNYINLATLSASPSFTSDYVPVISYNTDVNYLAYWLPGDINWTLFDMDERHAGVCNMTYYIGELKSGLLMSKVVIVA
;
A
#
# COMPACT_ATOMS: atom_id res chain seq x y z
N MET A 1 2.74 -11.40 -15.55
CA MET A 1 1.79 -12.17 -14.73
C MET A 1 1.24 -11.21 -13.68
N GLY A 2 -0.08 -11.07 -13.60
CA GLY A 2 -0.73 -10.09 -12.71
C GLY A 2 -0.84 -10.62 -11.27
N TRP A 3 -0.69 -9.73 -10.30
CA TRP A 3 -0.93 -9.99 -8.89
C TRP A 3 -2.14 -9.15 -8.46
N LEU A 4 -2.97 -9.71 -7.59
CA LEU A 4 -4.14 -9.05 -7.02
C LEU A 4 -3.88 -8.79 -5.54
N LEU A 5 -4.21 -7.59 -5.05
CA LEU A 5 -4.35 -7.40 -3.62
C LEU A 5 -5.79 -7.78 -3.23
N THR A 6 -5.91 -8.70 -2.29
CA THR A 6 -7.21 -9.18 -1.77
C THR A 6 -7.31 -8.87 -0.29
N GLN A 7 -8.49 -8.43 0.14
CA GLN A 7 -8.81 -8.13 1.54
C GLN A 7 -10.11 -8.86 1.92
N SER A 8 -10.13 -9.50 3.09
CA SER A 8 -11.35 -10.07 3.67
C SER A 8 -12.30 -8.98 4.15
N LEU A 9 -13.59 -9.30 4.32
CA LEU A 9 -14.59 -8.32 4.77
C LEU A 9 -14.34 -7.80 6.19
N ASP A 10 -13.79 -8.64 7.08
CA ASP A 10 -13.33 -8.26 8.42
C ASP A 10 -11.93 -7.58 8.40
N GLY A 11 -11.28 -7.59 7.23
CA GLY A 11 -9.93 -7.13 6.94
C GLY A 11 -8.82 -7.69 7.83
N GLU A 12 -9.06 -8.84 8.46
CA GLU A 12 -8.03 -9.62 9.14
C GLU A 12 -7.04 -10.22 8.14
N GLU A 13 -7.52 -10.62 6.96
CA GLU A 13 -6.69 -11.17 5.89
C GLU A 13 -6.47 -10.14 4.78
N VAL A 14 -5.21 -9.77 4.58
CA VAL A 14 -4.75 -9.02 3.41
C VAL A 14 -3.67 -9.83 2.73
N ASN A 15 -3.78 -10.02 1.41
CA ASN A 15 -2.86 -10.88 0.66
C ASN A 15 -2.53 -10.30 -0.70
N LEU A 16 -1.31 -10.57 -1.19
CA LEU A 16 -1.04 -10.62 -2.61
C LEU A 16 -1.37 -12.02 -3.13
N PHE A 17 -2.26 -12.10 -4.12
CA PHE A 17 -2.69 -13.34 -4.74
C PHE A 17 -2.32 -13.37 -6.21
N ASN A 18 -1.68 -14.46 -6.63
CA ASN A 18 -1.43 -14.74 -8.04
C ASN A 18 -2.44 -15.80 -8.54
N PRO A 19 -3.43 -15.41 -9.36
CA PRO A 19 -4.48 -16.32 -9.82
C PRO A 19 -3.97 -17.40 -10.79
N PHE A 20 -2.77 -17.25 -11.35
CA PHE A 20 -2.20 -18.21 -12.29
C PHE A 20 -1.37 -19.30 -11.62
N SER A 21 -0.79 -19.01 -10.45
CA SER A 21 0.05 -19.96 -9.69
C SER A 21 -0.56 -20.37 -8.35
N ASP A 22 -1.75 -19.87 -8.02
CA ASP A 22 -2.42 -20.03 -6.72
C ASP A 22 -1.53 -19.63 -5.52
N THR A 23 -0.56 -18.75 -5.76
CA THR A 23 0.39 -18.31 -4.75
C THR A 23 -0.21 -17.16 -3.95
N LYS A 24 -0.12 -17.26 -2.62
CA LYS A 24 -0.55 -16.22 -1.67
C LYS A 24 0.63 -15.74 -0.85
N ILE A 25 0.74 -14.43 -0.71
CA ILE A 25 1.68 -13.80 0.21
C ILE A 25 0.85 -12.99 1.20
N HIS A 26 0.95 -13.36 2.47
CA HIS A 26 0.28 -12.65 3.55
C HIS A 26 0.92 -11.27 3.77
N LEU A 27 0.08 -10.25 3.84
CA LEU A 27 0.44 -8.88 4.17
C LEU A 27 -0.08 -8.54 5.57
N PRO A 28 0.42 -7.47 6.20
CA PRO A 28 -0.13 -7.02 7.48
C PRO A 28 -1.61 -6.66 7.34
N ASN A 29 -2.38 -6.96 8.38
CA ASN A 29 -3.83 -6.73 8.39
C ASN A 29 -4.19 -5.24 8.34
N GLN A 30 -5.46 -4.93 8.10
CA GLN A 30 -5.92 -3.55 8.02
C GLN A 30 -5.82 -2.79 9.35
N PHE A 31 -5.87 -3.48 10.48
CA PHE A 31 -5.81 -2.84 11.80
C PHE A 31 -4.41 -2.28 12.09
N ALA A 32 -3.38 -2.86 11.47
CA ALA A 32 -2.04 -2.28 11.49
C ALA A 32 -2.00 -0.89 10.84
N LEU A 33 -2.93 -0.54 9.94
CA LEU A 33 -3.05 0.81 9.37
C LEU A 33 -3.69 1.79 10.34
N ARG A 34 -4.69 1.36 11.14
CA ARG A 34 -5.32 2.20 12.17
C ARG A 34 -4.32 2.65 13.24
N ALA A 35 -3.42 1.75 13.64
CA ALA A 35 -2.40 2.05 14.65
C ALA A 35 -1.40 3.12 14.19
N LEU A 36 -1.35 3.42 12.89
CA LEU A 36 -0.45 4.42 12.31
C LEU A 36 -1.10 5.81 12.20
N GLN A 37 -2.42 5.91 12.37
CA GLN A 37 -3.14 7.18 12.27
C GLN A 37 -3.01 7.98 13.57
N ASN A 38 -2.90 9.30 13.44
CA ASN A 38 -2.98 10.20 14.59
C ASN A 38 -4.40 10.11 15.18
N PRO A 39 -4.56 9.93 16.51
CA PRO A 39 -5.87 9.91 17.15
C PRO A 39 -6.76 11.11 16.80
N ASP A 40 -6.17 12.28 16.54
CA ASP A 40 -6.89 13.50 16.17
C ASP A 40 -7.48 13.47 14.75
N ASP A 41 -7.00 12.59 13.87
CA ASP A 41 -7.53 12.37 12.51
C ASP A 41 -8.61 11.27 12.48
N LEU A 42 -8.83 10.58 13.61
CA LEU A 42 -9.88 9.57 13.73
C LEU A 42 -11.24 10.25 13.93
N ILE A 43 -12.02 10.38 12.86
CA ILE A 43 -13.42 10.82 12.97
C ILE A 43 -14.23 9.73 13.69
N GLU A 44 -14.73 10.06 14.87
CA GLU A 44 -15.56 9.17 15.70
C GLU A 44 -16.79 8.66 14.90
N GLY A 45 -16.97 7.33 14.85
CA GLY A 45 -18.16 6.70 14.24
C GLY A 45 -18.01 6.15 12.81
N HIS A 46 -16.83 6.25 12.21
CA HIS A 46 -16.60 5.86 10.82
C HIS A 46 -15.80 4.54 10.70
N GLU A 47 -16.37 3.43 11.19
CA GLU A 47 -15.78 2.08 11.06
C GLU A 47 -15.53 1.64 9.60
N PHE A 48 -16.11 2.35 8.64
CA PHE A 48 -16.10 2.08 7.20
C PHE A 48 -14.85 2.58 6.44
N TYR A 49 -13.89 3.23 7.11
CA TYR A 49 -12.79 3.97 6.46
C TYR A 49 -11.44 3.31 6.72
N ASN A 50 -11.30 2.00 6.48
CA ASN A 50 -9.99 1.33 6.58
C ASN A 50 -9.80 0.28 5.48
N TYR A 51 -10.46 0.47 4.34
CA TYR A 51 -10.28 -0.39 3.19
C TYR A 51 -9.10 0.09 2.35
N ILE A 52 -8.33 -0.85 1.84
CA ILE A 52 -7.32 -0.57 0.82
C ILE A 52 -8.08 -0.20 -0.46
N ASN A 53 -7.90 1.03 -0.93
CA ASN A 53 -8.60 1.56 -2.09
C ASN A 53 -7.85 1.21 -3.39
N LEU A 54 -6.54 1.45 -3.41
CA LEU A 54 -5.69 1.14 -4.54
C LEU A 54 -4.40 0.46 -4.06
N ALA A 55 -3.80 -0.33 -4.93
CA ALA A 55 -2.53 -0.99 -4.69
C ALA A 55 -1.68 -1.02 -5.95
N THR A 56 -0.37 -0.88 -5.77
CA THR A 56 0.62 -1.09 -6.83
C THR A 56 1.84 -1.83 -6.28
N LEU A 57 2.65 -2.39 -7.17
CA LEU A 57 3.84 -3.16 -6.82
C LEU A 57 5.05 -2.55 -7.50
N SER A 58 6.15 -2.39 -6.75
CA SER A 58 7.41 -1.90 -7.32
C SER A 58 8.02 -2.87 -8.35
N ALA A 59 7.81 -4.16 -8.14
CA ALA A 59 8.25 -5.24 -8.99
C ALA A 59 7.31 -6.43 -8.80
N SER A 60 7.31 -7.38 -9.73
CA SER A 60 6.50 -8.59 -9.57
C SER A 60 7.18 -9.56 -8.57
N PRO A 61 6.45 -10.01 -7.53
CA PRO A 61 6.95 -11.02 -6.58
C PRO A 61 7.31 -12.37 -7.25
N SER A 62 6.86 -12.60 -8.49
CA SER A 62 7.22 -13.79 -9.25
C SER A 62 8.67 -13.80 -9.74
N PHE A 63 9.36 -12.65 -9.77
CA PHE A 63 10.71 -12.53 -10.32
C PHE A 63 11.75 -12.06 -9.31
N THR A 64 11.34 -11.40 -8.23
CA THR A 64 12.23 -10.85 -7.22
C THR A 64 11.58 -10.89 -5.85
N SER A 65 12.40 -11.05 -4.80
CA SER A 65 12.02 -10.83 -3.41
C SER A 65 11.99 -9.34 -3.05
N ASP A 66 12.57 -8.47 -3.86
CA ASP A 66 12.74 -7.04 -3.56
C ASP A 66 11.54 -6.20 -4.03
N TYR A 67 10.36 -6.81 -4.02
CA TYR A 67 9.12 -6.11 -4.34
C TYR A 67 8.62 -5.34 -3.12
N VAL A 68 7.96 -4.21 -3.39
CA VAL A 68 7.38 -3.33 -2.39
C VAL A 68 5.94 -3.06 -2.80
N PRO A 69 4.96 -3.62 -2.08
CA PRO A 69 3.57 -3.22 -2.21
C PRO A 69 3.40 -1.81 -1.66
N VAL A 70 2.74 -0.97 -2.44
CA VAL A 70 2.33 0.37 -2.04
C VAL A 70 0.82 0.42 -2.14
N ILE A 71 0.18 0.90 -1.07
CA ILE A 71 -1.26 1.00 -0.96
C ILE A 71 -1.67 2.44 -0.70
N SER A 72 -2.84 2.80 -1.21
CA SER A 72 -3.62 3.91 -0.67
C SER A 72 -4.81 3.31 0.06
N TYR A 73 -5.09 3.78 1.26
CA TYR A 73 -6.23 3.31 2.04
C TYR A 73 -7.13 4.49 2.40
N ASN A 74 -8.42 4.19 2.52
CA ASN A 74 -9.43 5.22 2.71
C ASN A 74 -9.33 5.79 4.12
N THR A 75 -9.16 7.10 4.27
CA THR A 75 -9.30 7.84 5.55
C THR A 75 -9.97 9.19 5.24
N ASP A 76 -10.10 10.08 6.22
CA ASP A 76 -10.43 11.50 5.99
C ASP A 76 -9.46 12.22 5.02
N VAL A 77 -8.24 11.69 4.87
CA VAL A 77 -7.22 12.07 3.87
C VAL A 77 -6.65 10.79 3.21
N ASN A 78 -5.95 10.91 2.08
CA ASN A 78 -5.36 9.72 1.47
C ASN A 78 -3.95 9.50 2.01
N TYR A 79 -3.84 8.58 2.97
CA TYR A 79 -2.56 8.08 3.40
C TYR A 79 -2.04 7.03 2.42
N LEU A 80 -0.73 7.07 2.19
CA LEU A 80 -0.01 6.00 1.53
C LEU A 80 0.76 5.20 2.56
N ALA A 81 0.78 3.90 2.37
CA ALA A 81 1.64 3.01 3.11
C ALA A 81 2.35 2.04 2.18
N TYR A 82 3.49 1.55 2.61
CA TYR A 82 4.23 0.50 1.95
C TYR A 82 4.60 -0.62 2.94
N TRP A 83 4.97 -1.77 2.39
CA TRP A 83 5.43 -2.91 3.17
C TRP A 83 6.70 -3.47 2.54
N LEU A 84 7.73 -3.73 3.36
CA LEU A 84 8.90 -4.47 2.90
C LEU A 84 8.72 -5.95 3.28
N PRO A 85 9.13 -6.89 2.40
CA PRO A 85 9.08 -8.30 2.71
C PRO A 85 9.82 -8.64 4.01
N GLY A 86 9.06 -9.08 5.01
CA GLY A 86 9.55 -9.40 6.35
C GLY A 86 9.14 -8.40 7.44
N ASP A 87 8.62 -7.24 7.08
CA ASP A 87 8.08 -6.28 8.04
C ASP A 87 6.82 -6.84 8.72
N ILE A 88 6.68 -6.55 10.01
CA ILE A 88 5.51 -6.97 10.81
C ILE A 88 4.29 -6.10 10.46
N ASN A 89 4.50 -4.82 10.19
CA ASN A 89 3.45 -3.82 9.99
C ASN A 89 3.69 -3.01 8.71
N TRP A 90 2.66 -2.28 8.30
CA TRP A 90 2.78 -1.25 7.26
C TRP A 90 3.66 -0.08 7.75
N THR A 91 4.33 0.58 6.82
CA THR A 91 5.06 1.82 7.07
C THR A 91 4.42 2.96 6.28
N LEU A 92 4.11 4.08 6.95
CA LEU A 92 3.56 5.25 6.30
C LEU A 92 4.62 5.96 5.46
N PHE A 93 4.19 6.53 4.34
CA PHE A 93 5.00 7.56 3.69
C PHE A 93 4.98 8.82 4.54
N ASP A 94 6.17 9.41 4.74
CA ASP A 94 6.28 10.75 5.29
C ASP A 94 5.82 11.76 4.23
N MET A 95 4.63 12.30 4.41
CA MET A 95 4.04 13.29 3.51
C MET A 95 3.73 14.55 4.31
N ASP A 96 4.42 15.64 3.99
CA ASP A 96 4.32 16.92 4.70
C ASP A 96 2.93 17.59 4.56
N GLU A 97 2.13 17.21 3.56
CA GLU A 97 0.85 17.86 3.25
C GLU A 97 -0.31 16.86 3.10
N ARG A 98 -1.50 17.27 3.55
CA ARG A 98 -2.76 16.54 3.34
C ARG A 98 -3.10 16.53 1.83
N HIS A 99 -3.09 15.37 1.21
CA HIS A 99 -3.44 15.23 -0.20
C HIS A 99 -4.90 14.76 -0.37
N ALA A 100 -5.57 15.31 -1.39
CA ALA A 100 -6.91 14.92 -1.81
C ALA A 100 -6.94 13.48 -2.37
N GLY A 101 -8.11 13.05 -2.87
CA GLY A 101 -8.35 11.73 -3.47
C GLY A 101 -7.21 11.17 -4.31
N VAL A 102 -6.70 9.98 -4.00
CA VAL A 102 -5.82 9.23 -4.92
C VAL A 102 -6.70 8.50 -5.93
N CYS A 103 -6.69 8.97 -7.18
CA CYS A 103 -7.50 8.39 -8.26
C CYS A 103 -6.79 7.24 -8.98
N ASN A 104 -5.45 7.25 -9.01
CA ASN A 104 -4.63 6.21 -9.61
C ASN A 104 -3.22 6.16 -9.00
N MET A 105 -2.62 4.96 -8.95
CA MET A 105 -1.24 4.75 -8.53
C MET A 105 -0.47 4.00 -9.61
N THR A 106 0.64 4.59 -10.06
CA THR A 106 1.56 3.92 -10.99
C THR A 106 2.98 4.01 -10.44
N TYR A 107 3.65 2.86 -10.39
CA TYR A 107 5.05 2.78 -10.01
C TYR A 107 5.96 2.93 -11.23
N TYR A 108 6.96 3.81 -11.14
CA TYR A 108 7.99 3.98 -12.16
C TYR A 108 9.38 3.71 -11.55
N ILE A 109 10.15 2.82 -12.19
CA ILE A 109 11.58 2.70 -11.94
C ILE A 109 12.26 3.83 -12.72
N GLY A 110 12.80 4.82 -12.00
CA GLY A 110 13.63 5.87 -12.60
C GLY A 110 15.11 5.55 -12.47
N GLU A 111 15.87 5.65 -13.55
CA GLU A 111 17.33 5.79 -13.48
C GLU A 111 17.66 7.29 -13.37
N LEU A 112 18.20 7.71 -12.22
CA LEU A 112 18.83 9.02 -12.10
C LEU A 112 20.34 8.83 -12.33
N LYS A 113 20.90 9.50 -13.34
CA LYS A 113 22.36 9.53 -13.58
C LYS A 113 23.06 10.34 -12.48
N SER A 114 23.09 9.80 -11.27
CA SER A 114 24.04 10.11 -10.18
C SER A 114 23.72 9.22 -8.97
N GLY A 115 24.09 7.94 -9.02
CA GLY A 115 24.40 7.10 -7.86
C GLY A 115 23.29 6.74 -6.84
N LEU A 116 22.07 7.29 -6.93
CA LEU A 116 20.94 6.93 -6.08
C LEU A 116 19.77 6.45 -6.94
N LEU A 117 19.38 5.18 -6.79
CA LEU A 117 18.16 4.65 -7.37
C LEU A 117 16.98 5.18 -6.54
N MET A 118 16.39 6.30 -6.97
CA MET A 118 15.16 6.83 -6.37
C MET A 118 13.97 6.21 -7.10
N SER A 119 13.22 5.35 -6.41
CA SER A 119 11.91 4.89 -6.88
C SER A 119 10.89 6.01 -6.72
N LYS A 120 10.13 6.32 -7.78
CA LYS A 120 9.07 7.34 -7.74
C LYS A 120 7.71 6.67 -7.92
N VAL A 121 6.88 6.71 -6.89
CA VAL A 121 5.45 6.46 -7.02
C VAL A 121 4.84 7.73 -7.61
N VAL A 122 4.23 7.62 -8.79
CA VAL A 122 3.49 8.74 -9.40
C VAL A 122 2.01 8.51 -9.11
N ILE A 123 1.45 9.45 -8.37
CA ILE A 123 0.02 9.55 -8.10
C ILE A 123 -0.56 10.52 -9.13
N VAL A 124 -1.60 10.10 -9.84
CA VAL A 124 -2.35 10.98 -10.75
C VAL A 124 -3.71 11.23 -10.11
N ALA A 125 -4.01 12.50 -9.82
CA ALA A 125 -5.29 12.97 -9.28
C ALA A 125 -6.25 13.35 -10.41
#